data_AF-A0A0C9WWL5-F1
#
_entry.id   AF-A0A0C9WWL5-F1
#
_cell.length_a   1.000
_cell.length_b   1.000
_cell.length_c   1.000
_cell.angle_alpha   90.00
_cell.angle_beta   90.00
_cell.angle_gamma   90.00
#
_symmetry.space_group_name_H-M   'P 1'
#
loop_
_entity.id
_entity.type
_entity.pdbx_description
1 polymer ?
#
loop_
_entity_poly.entity_id
_entity_poly.type
_entity_poly.pdbx_seq_one_letter_code
_entity_poly.pdbx_strand_id
1 'polypeptide(L)'
;MEVGSAMASLYLLGNPDHYTNHKFTLFYWKNFVREARNPWITTTENDTTESPVLDEKETPEKVVLQKYEGTYIGLSNVYDYIYRPIAYEKMSLYDWIRKAKKEKRSKEDQE
;
A
#
# COMPACT_ATOMS: atom_id res chain seq x y z
N MET A 1 33.57 -18.96 2.16
CA MET A 1 32.13 -19.23 2.33
C MET A 1 31.97 -20.72 2.12
N GLU A 2 31.83 -21.49 3.20
CA GLU A 2 31.67 -22.94 3.13
C GLU A 2 30.17 -23.26 3.08
N VAL A 3 29.74 -23.90 2.01
CA VAL A 3 28.35 -24.30 1.79
C VAL A 3 28.31 -25.82 1.86
N GLY A 4 27.39 -26.38 2.66
CA GLY A 4 27.27 -27.83 2.80
C GLY A 4 27.01 -28.51 1.45
N SER A 5 27.52 -29.73 1.28
CA SER A 5 27.45 -30.49 0.02
C SER A 5 26.03 -30.60 -0.56
N ALA A 6 25.01 -30.72 0.28
CA ALA A 6 23.61 -30.74 -0.14
C ALA A 6 23.16 -29.40 -0.77
N MET A 7 23.55 -28.27 -0.17
CA MET A 7 23.22 -26.94 -0.67
C MET A 7 24.04 -26.58 -1.93
N ALA A 8 25.29 -27.03 -2.02
CA ALA A 8 26.09 -26.93 -3.25
C ALA A 8 25.45 -27.72 -4.41
N SER A 9 24.95 -28.93 -4.13
CA SER A 9 24.25 -29.76 -5.12
C SER A 9 22.96 -29.10 -5.61
N LEU A 10 22.23 -28.40 -4.73
CA LEU A 10 21.03 -27.64 -5.11
C LEU A 10 21.32 -26.53 -6.12
N TYR A 11 22.41 -25.78 -5.93
CA TYR A 11 22.84 -24.73 -6.88
C TYR A 11 23.34 -25.33 -8.20
N LEU A 12 24.10 -26.42 -8.16
CA LEU A 12 24.57 -27.14 -9.36
C LEU A 12 23.40 -27.65 -10.21
N LEU A 13 22.29 -28.01 -9.58
CA LEU A 13 21.06 -28.44 -10.24
C LEU A 13 20.16 -27.28 -10.67
N GLY A 14 20.56 -26.02 -10.42
CA GLY A 14 19.83 -24.82 -10.81
C GLY A 14 18.56 -24.54 -9.99
N ASN A 15 18.45 -25.11 -8.78
CA ASN A 15 17.27 -24.84 -7.95
C ASN A 15 17.26 -23.39 -7.46
N PRO A 16 16.11 -22.70 -7.47
CA PRO A 16 16.00 -21.35 -6.96
C PRO A 16 16.25 -21.35 -5.45
N ASP A 17 17.08 -20.40 -5.00
CA ASP A 17 17.42 -20.21 -3.58
C ASP A 17 16.21 -19.79 -2.72
N HIS A 18 15.15 -19.32 -3.37
CA HIS A 18 13.96 -18.80 -2.71
C HIS A 18 12.71 -19.55 -3.17
N TYR A 19 12.17 -20.39 -2.29
CA TYR A 19 10.86 -21.02 -2.47
C TYR A 19 9.76 -20.10 -1.94
N THR A 20 9.05 -19.42 -2.83
CA THR A 20 7.80 -18.71 -2.48
C THR A 20 6.66 -19.19 -3.36
N ASN A 21 5.75 -20.00 -2.81
CA ASN A 21 4.54 -20.42 -3.54
C ASN A 21 3.52 -19.27 -3.67
N HIS A 22 3.49 -18.35 -2.69
CA HIS A 22 2.54 -17.23 -2.65
C HIS A 22 3.21 -15.89 -2.33
N LYS A 23 2.92 -14.88 -3.14
CA LYS A 23 3.34 -13.51 -2.88
C LYS A 23 2.19 -12.75 -2.24
N PHE A 24 2.43 -12.19 -1.06
CA PHE A 24 1.47 -11.33 -0.39
C PHE A 24 1.68 -9.88 -0.83
N THR A 25 0.59 -9.20 -1.18
CA THR A 25 0.59 -7.76 -1.45
C THR A 25 0.09 -7.02 -0.21
N LEU A 26 0.80 -5.97 0.17
CA LEU A 26 0.43 -5.16 1.31
C LEU A 26 -0.82 -4.32 0.99
N PHE A 27 -1.81 -4.36 1.87
CA PHE A 27 -3.02 -3.55 1.74
C PHE A 27 -3.28 -2.75 3.02
N TYR A 28 -3.29 -1.42 2.90
CA TYR A 28 -3.52 -0.51 4.02
C TYR A 28 -5.02 -0.31 4.30
N TRP A 29 -5.73 -1.40 4.57
CA TRP A 29 -7.19 -1.43 4.72
C TRP A 29 -7.71 -0.39 5.73
N LYS A 30 -7.12 -0.34 6.92
CA LYS A 30 -7.56 0.58 7.99
C LYS A 30 -7.51 2.05 7.55
N ASN A 31 -6.42 2.47 6.90
CA ASN A 31 -6.27 3.85 6.41
C ASN A 31 -7.27 4.14 5.29
N PHE A 32 -7.46 3.19 4.36
CA PHE A 32 -8.45 3.34 3.30
C PHE A 32 -9.88 3.49 3.84
N VAL A 33 -10.29 2.64 4.79
CA VAL A 33 -11.62 2.72 5.40
C VAL A 33 -11.82 4.03 6.17
N ARG A 34 -10.78 4.53 6.86
CA ARG A 34 -10.82 5.83 7.53
C ARG A 34 -11.08 6.96 6.53
N GLU A 35 -10.29 7.03 5.45
CA GLU A 35 -10.47 8.02 4.39
C GLU A 35 -11.85 7.92 3.71
N ALA A 36 -12.30 6.70 3.42
CA ALA A 36 -13.60 6.45 2.82
C ALA A 36 -14.78 6.78 3.77
N ARG A 37 -14.57 6.83 5.09
CA ARG A 37 -15.59 7.26 6.07
C ARG A 37 -15.55 8.75 6.36
N ASN A 38 -14.43 9.42 6.08
CA ASN A 38 -14.20 10.81 6.45
C ASN A 38 -15.35 11.77 6.06
N PRO A 39 -15.90 11.73 4.81
CA PRO A 39 -17.03 12.59 4.44
C PRO A 39 -18.32 12.37 5.26
N TRP A 40 -18.51 11.18 5.83
CA TRP A 40 -19.70 10.84 6.62
C TRP A 40 -19.53 11.19 8.09
N ILE A 41 -18.30 11.21 8.61
CA ILE A 41 -18.00 11.54 10.02
C ILE A 41 -18.30 13.02 10.28
N THR A 42 -17.85 13.92 9.39
CA THR A 42 -18.04 15.38 9.52
C THR A 42 -19.51 15.80 9.53
N THR A 43 -20.41 15.00 8.94
CA THR A 43 -21.85 15.33 8.90
C THR A 43 -22.55 15.03 10.24
N THR A 44 -22.02 14.10 11.02
CA THR A 44 -22.61 13.64 12.29
C THR A 44 -22.18 14.42 13.53
N GLU A 45 -21.26 15.38 13.41
CA GLU A 45 -20.80 16.20 14.56
C GLU A 45 -21.88 17.14 15.11
N ASN A 46 -23.01 17.30 14.40
CA ASN A 46 -24.15 18.10 14.85
C ASN A 46 -25.26 17.29 15.51
N ASP A 47 -25.21 15.96 15.54
CA ASP A 47 -26.27 15.18 16.18
C ASP A 47 -25.71 14.11 17.12
N THR A 48 -25.82 14.44 18.41
CA THR A 48 -25.56 13.61 19.57
C THR A 48 -26.23 12.26 19.41
N THR A 49 -25.51 11.20 19.06
CA THR A 49 -25.85 9.84 19.51
C THR A 49 -24.68 8.89 19.29
N GLU A 50 -24.20 8.38 20.41
CA GLU A 50 -23.25 7.29 20.52
C GLU A 50 -23.75 6.05 19.76
N SER A 51 -22.95 5.51 18.84
CA SER A 51 -22.96 4.09 18.39
C SER A 51 -21.89 3.83 17.33
N PRO A 52 -21.40 2.59 17.15
CA PRO A 52 -20.86 1.70 18.16
C PRO A 52 -19.46 1.17 17.73
N VAL A 53 -18.55 1.01 18.70
CA VAL A 53 -17.35 0.15 18.65
C VAL A 53 -16.35 0.43 17.52
N LEU A 54 -15.30 1.19 17.81
CA LEU A 54 -13.91 0.74 17.58
C LEU A 54 -13.00 1.46 18.58
N ASP A 55 -12.67 0.75 19.65
CA ASP A 55 -11.77 1.10 20.74
C ASP A 55 -10.29 1.05 20.28
N GLU A 56 -9.97 1.74 19.19
CA GLU A 56 -8.59 2.01 18.80
C GLU A 56 -8.43 3.53 18.79
N LYS A 57 -7.77 4.08 19.83
CA LYS A 57 -7.29 5.46 19.86
C LYS A 57 -6.91 5.87 18.45
N GLU A 58 -7.58 6.87 17.88
CA GLU A 58 -7.28 7.39 16.54
C GLU A 58 -5.83 7.89 16.54
N THR A 59 -4.89 6.99 16.26
CA THR A 59 -3.50 7.40 16.07
C THR A 59 -3.48 8.18 14.77
N PRO A 60 -2.92 9.40 14.77
CA PRO A 60 -2.86 10.22 13.57
C PRO A 60 -2.20 9.43 12.44
N GLU A 61 -2.68 9.64 11.22
CA GLU A 61 -2.16 8.95 10.06
C GLU A 61 -0.66 9.24 9.89
N LYS A 62 0.15 8.17 9.87
CA LYS A 62 1.57 8.28 9.58
C LYS A 62 1.75 8.49 8.07
N VAL A 63 2.12 9.71 7.70
CA VAL A 63 2.48 10.08 6.32
C VAL A 63 4.00 10.17 6.15
N VAL A 64 4.47 9.91 4.93
CA VAL A 64 5.87 10.11 4.57
C VAL A 64 6.03 11.52 4.02
N LEU A 65 6.87 12.35 4.64
CA LEU A 65 7.16 13.68 4.13
C LEU A 65 8.20 13.60 3.00
N GLN A 66 7.84 14.10 1.83
CA GLN A 66 8.73 14.26 0.69
C GLN A 66 8.91 15.75 0.39
N LYS A 67 10.16 16.19 0.22
CA LYS A 67 10.47 17.55 -0.24
C LYS A 67 10.56 17.55 -1.77
N TYR A 68 9.73 18.35 -2.42
CA TYR A 68 9.76 18.55 -3.86
C TYR A 68 9.76 20.05 -4.15
N GLU A 69 10.76 20.52 -4.90
CA GLU A 69 10.91 21.94 -5.30
C GLU A 69 10.76 22.95 -4.15
N GLY A 70 11.29 22.63 -2.97
CA GLY A 70 11.21 23.50 -1.79
C GLY A 70 9.93 23.38 -0.96
N THR A 71 8.92 22.65 -1.45
CA THR A 71 7.65 22.39 -0.76
C THR A 71 7.66 21.02 -0.10
N TYR A 72 7.04 20.90 1.07
CA TYR A 72 6.84 19.61 1.75
C TYR A 72 5.48 19.02 1.39
N ILE A 73 5.49 17.79 0.88
CA ILE A 73 4.30 17.03 0.52
C ILE A 73 4.22 15.81 1.43
N GLY A 74 3.09 15.65 2.11
CA GLY A 74 2.79 14.42 2.86
C GLY A 74 2.24 13.36 1.90
N LEU A 75 2.90 12.23 1.79
CA LEU A 75 2.43 11.08 1.02
C LEU A 75 1.79 10.05 1.96
N SER A 76 0.49 9.82 1.76
CA SER A 76 -0.24 8.72 2.37
C SER A 76 -0.17 7.48 1.48
N ASN A 77 -0.20 6.30 2.10
CA ASN A 77 -0.33 5.03 1.38
C ASN A 77 -1.71 4.87 0.70
N VAL A 78 -2.71 5.66 1.11
CA VAL A 78 -4.06 5.63 0.53
C VAL A 78 -4.11 6.34 -0.83
N TYR A 79 -3.17 7.25 -1.10
CA TYR A 79 -3.12 8.02 -2.35
C TYR A 79 -2.99 7.12 -3.58
N ASP A 80 -2.32 5.97 -3.46
CA ASP A 80 -2.20 4.98 -4.54
C ASP A 80 -3.57 4.38 -4.94
N TYR A 81 -4.58 4.45 -4.07
CA TYR A 81 -5.95 3.97 -4.33
C TYR A 81 -6.88 5.08 -4.81
N ILE A 82 -6.74 6.27 -4.23
CA ILE A 82 -7.55 7.46 -4.52
C ILE A 82 -7.22 7.99 -5.92
N TYR A 83 -5.94 8.14 -6.22
CA TYR A 83 -5.48 8.74 -7.48
C TYR A 83 -5.16 7.70 -8.55
N ARG A 84 -5.90 6.58 -8.56
CA ARG A 84 -5.77 5.59 -9.64
C ARG A 84 -6.20 6.19 -10.98
N PRO A 85 -5.59 5.81 -12.12
CA PRO A 85 -5.96 6.36 -13.42
C PRO A 85 -7.43 6.10 -13.75
N ILE A 86 -8.09 7.07 -14.38
CA ILE A 86 -9.52 7.04 -14.73
C ILE A 86 -9.87 5.83 -15.60
N ALA A 87 -8.93 5.36 -16.44
CA ALA A 87 -9.09 4.15 -17.24
C ALA A 87 -9.42 2.89 -16.40
N TYR A 88 -9.04 2.87 -15.13
CA TYR A 88 -9.28 1.77 -14.19
C TYR A 88 -10.35 2.09 -13.15
N GLU A 89 -11.17 3.12 -13.37
CA GLU A 89 -12.23 3.51 -12.43
C GLU A 89 -13.21 2.36 -12.16
N LYS A 90 -13.59 1.64 -13.23
CA LYS A 90 -14.48 0.47 -13.19
C LYS A 90 -13.85 -0.78 -12.58
N MET A 91 -12.53 -0.79 -12.37
CA MET A 91 -11.84 -1.91 -11.74
C MET A 91 -12.09 -1.88 -10.24
N SER A 92 -12.39 -3.03 -9.65
CA SER A 92 -12.52 -3.14 -8.21
C SER A 92 -11.19 -2.81 -7.52
N LEU A 93 -11.24 -2.25 -6.31
CA LEU A 93 -10.03 -1.97 -5.54
C LEU A 93 -9.20 -3.24 -5.28
N TYR A 94 -9.87 -4.37 -5.09
CA TYR A 94 -9.23 -5.67 -4.94
C TYR A 94 -8.40 -6.07 -6.17
N ASP A 95 -8.99 -5.96 -7.36
CA ASP A 95 -8.29 -6.27 -8.62
C ASP A 95 -7.15 -5.29 -8.87
N TRP A 96 -7.34 -4.01 -8.53
CA TRP A 96 -6.29 -3.00 -8.60
C TRP A 96 -5.09 -3.38 -7.73
N ILE A 97 -5.29 -3.67 -6.45
CA ILE A 97 -4.21 -4.02 -5.52
C ILE A 97 -3.48 -5.30 -5.97
N ARG A 98 -4.23 -6.27 -6.50
CA ARG A 98 -3.65 -7.54 -6.96
C ARG A 98 -2.80 -7.37 -8.22
N LYS A 99 -3.18 -6.47 -9.14
CA LYS A 99 -2.56 -6.33 -10.46
C LYS A 99 -1.59 -5.16 -10.58
N ALA A 100 -1.78 -4.10 -9.80
CA ALA A 100 -0.94 -2.91 -9.85
C ALA A 100 0.43 -3.20 -9.25
N LYS A 101 1.48 -2.81 -9.97
CA LYS A 101 2.85 -2.85 -9.49
C LYS A 101 3.44 -1.46 -9.57
N LYS A 102 3.84 -0.93 -8.41
CA LYS A 102 4.51 0.37 -8.32
C LYS A 102 5.98 0.18 -8.62
N GLU A 103 6.46 0.82 -9.66
CA GLU A 103 7.87 0.80 -10.03
C GLU A 103 8.42 2.22 -9.94
N LYS A 104 9.68 2.34 -9.49
CA LYS A 104 10.38 3.62 -9.56
C LYS A 104 10.64 3.89 -11.03
N ARG A 105 10.17 5.02 -11.55
CA ARG A 105 10.58 5.48 -12.87
C ARG A 105 12.10 5.59 -12.90
N SER A 106 12.72 4.99 -13.92
CA SER A 106 14.14 5.20 -14.17
C SER A 106 14.35 6.65 -14.60
N LYS A 107 15.60 7.13 -14.57
CA LYS A 107 15.92 8.48 -15.09
C LYS A 107 15.67 8.60 -16.59
N GLU A 108 15.65 7.47 -17.30
CA GLU A 108 15.45 7.40 -18.76
C GLU A 108 13.96 7.52 -19.11
N ASP A 109 13.06 7.10 -18.22
CA ASP A 109 11.60 7.21 -18.39
C ASP A 109 11.02 8.56 -17.91
N GLN A 110 11.90 9.51 -17.56
CA GLN A 110 11.53 10.83 -17.06
C GLN A 110 11.64 11.94 -18.11
N GLU A 111 12.21 11.64 -19.30
CA GLU A 111 12.17 12.49 -20.51
C GLU A 111 10.89 12.24 -21.32
#